data_AF-A0A829QQA9-F1
#
_entry.id   AF-A0A829QQA9-F1
#
_cell.length_a   1.000
_cell.length_b   1.000
_cell.length_c   1.000
_cell.angle_alpha   90.00
_cell.angle_beta   90.00
_cell.angle_gamma   90.00
#
_symmetry.space_group_name_H-M   'P 1'
#
loop_
_entity.id
_entity.type
_entity.pdbx_description
1 polymer ?
#
loop_
_entity_poly.entity_id
_entity_poly.type
_entity_poly.pdbx_seq_one_letter_code
_entity_poly.pdbx_strand_id
1 'polypeptide(L)'
;MSMDRPDAHELCAAVAQRIERNEPDLTARIRAELPSYTRLSESEHRRTVHELARRLLTGIADREGPVAEHLQYTRRAALRRMQLGVSAYDMMRSFHIVSSGIWNALQTAPEANDALLLDLVEPLATWTEALTAAVVDAFIEEQPVRSVHEMKTRREFFAELGDRSRAERTAETARTLAFDVDGEFQALCSPRSVWPDTEVEMLQRTTRHLPGVVQCGVWGNVLVALVQDCDVENVLRSAQAISGASAEYGVGLARRGPSRCTSELYRCGARATHGASAEATGGAVRRLVARSIAVGFPESARRAL
;
A
#
# COMPACT_ATOMS: atom_id res chain seq x y z
N MET A 1 -8.52 -28.00 40.85
CA MET A 1 -9.97 -28.26 40.95
C MET A 1 -10.53 -28.07 39.57
N SER A 2 -10.95 -29.16 38.92
CA SER A 2 -11.55 -29.10 37.57
C SER A 2 -12.97 -28.58 37.74
N MET A 3 -13.20 -27.31 37.41
CA MET A 3 -14.55 -26.83 37.15
C MET A 3 -15.17 -27.66 36.02
N ASP A 4 -16.46 -27.93 36.14
CA ASP A 4 -17.18 -28.74 35.17
C ASP A 4 -17.22 -28.02 33.81
N ARG A 5 -16.69 -28.69 32.79
CA ARG A 5 -16.71 -28.29 31.37
C ARG A 5 -18.02 -27.66 30.85
N PRO A 6 -19.23 -28.11 31.23
CA PRO A 6 -20.47 -27.52 30.72
C PRO A 6 -20.60 -26.01 30.96
N ASP A 7 -20.05 -25.48 32.05
CA ASP A 7 -20.27 -24.08 32.46
C ASP A 7 -19.52 -23.08 31.55
N ALA A 8 -18.32 -23.44 31.07
CA ALA A 8 -17.56 -22.60 30.14
C ALA A 8 -18.20 -22.56 28.75
N HIS A 9 -18.75 -23.69 28.31
CA HIS A 9 -19.50 -23.78 27.06
C HIS A 9 -20.78 -22.94 27.10
N GLU A 10 -21.54 -23.02 28.19
CA GLU A 10 -22.76 -22.24 28.37
C GLU A 10 -22.47 -20.73 28.35
N LEU A 11 -21.48 -20.28 29.12
CA LEU A 11 -21.03 -18.89 29.14
C LEU A 11 -20.61 -18.39 27.74
N CYS A 12 -19.71 -19.12 27.08
CA CYS A 12 -19.19 -18.72 25.76
C CYS A 12 -20.29 -18.72 24.69
N ALA A 13 -21.19 -19.71 24.71
CA ALA A 13 -22.31 -19.79 23.79
C ALA A 13 -23.31 -18.64 24.01
N ALA A 14 -23.61 -18.31 25.27
CA ALA A 14 -24.50 -17.20 25.61
C ALA A 14 -23.92 -15.86 25.12
N VAL A 15 -22.63 -15.62 25.35
CA VAL A 15 -21.96 -14.41 24.86
C VAL A 15 -21.89 -14.37 23.33
N ALA A 16 -21.62 -15.48 22.66
CA ALA A 16 -21.61 -15.54 21.20
C ALA A 16 -22.98 -15.16 20.61
N GLN A 17 -24.08 -15.68 21.17
CA GLN A 17 -25.43 -15.32 20.74
C GLN A 17 -25.76 -13.84 20.97
N ARG A 18 -25.30 -13.25 22.08
CA ARG A 18 -25.49 -11.81 22.36
C ARG A 18 -24.73 -10.95 21.34
N ILE A 19 -23.47 -11.30 21.04
CA ILE A 19 -22.70 -10.61 20.00
C ILE A 19 -23.36 -10.74 18.62
N GLU A 20 -23.91 -11.91 18.27
CA GLU A 20 -24.65 -12.09 17.02
C GLU A 20 -25.89 -11.19 16.91
N ARG A 21 -26.51 -10.85 18.06
CA ARG A 21 -27.60 -9.88 18.18
C ARG A 21 -27.11 -8.42 18.26
N ASN A 22 -25.81 -8.17 18.15
CA ASN A 22 -25.14 -6.88 18.32
C ASN A 22 -25.19 -6.32 19.74
N GLU A 23 -25.10 -7.20 20.74
CA GLU A 23 -25.05 -6.86 22.16
C GLU A 23 -23.76 -7.40 22.78
N PRO A 24 -22.65 -6.64 22.76
CA PRO A 24 -22.49 -5.27 22.25
C PRO A 24 -22.27 -5.19 20.72
N ASP A 25 -22.57 -4.03 20.11
CA ASP A 25 -22.26 -3.77 18.70
C ASP A 25 -20.78 -3.39 18.53
N LEU A 26 -19.94 -4.43 18.48
CA LEU A 26 -18.50 -4.30 18.27
C LEU A 26 -18.17 -3.63 16.93
N THR A 27 -19.02 -3.83 15.92
CA THR A 27 -18.80 -3.30 14.56
C THR A 27 -19.00 -1.79 14.53
N ALA A 28 -20.09 -1.31 15.12
CA ALA A 28 -20.36 0.12 15.26
C ALA A 28 -19.26 0.80 16.08
N ARG A 29 -18.82 0.17 17.19
CA ARG A 29 -17.73 0.70 18.01
C ARG A 29 -16.42 0.85 17.23
N ILE A 30 -16.01 -0.17 16.48
CA ILE A 30 -14.82 -0.07 15.61
C ILE A 30 -14.96 1.09 14.62
N ARG A 31 -16.10 1.21 13.95
CA ARG A 31 -16.31 2.25 12.91
C ARG A 31 -16.35 3.66 13.50
N ALA A 32 -16.80 3.81 14.74
CA ALA A 32 -16.79 5.08 15.46
C ALA A 32 -15.36 5.49 15.85
N GLU A 33 -14.54 4.54 16.31
CA GLU A 33 -13.16 4.82 16.74
C GLU A 33 -12.16 4.89 15.58
N LEU A 34 -12.43 4.17 14.48
CA LEU A 34 -11.51 3.98 13.35
C LEU A 34 -12.19 4.32 12.02
N PRO A 35 -12.18 5.60 11.59
CA PRO A 35 -12.84 6.03 10.36
C PRO A 35 -12.37 5.32 9.08
N SER A 36 -11.15 4.76 9.07
CA SER A 36 -10.65 3.96 7.93
C SER A 36 -11.51 2.72 7.63
N TYR A 37 -12.22 2.19 8.63
CA TYR A 37 -13.15 1.08 8.47
C TYR A 37 -14.45 1.45 7.76
N THR A 38 -14.74 2.74 7.55
CA THR A 38 -15.92 3.18 6.77
C THR A 38 -15.86 2.77 5.31
N ARG A 39 -14.66 2.47 4.78
CA ARG A 39 -14.40 2.02 3.42
C ARG A 39 -14.86 0.59 3.14
N LEU A 40 -15.08 -0.21 4.20
CA LEU A 40 -15.70 -1.53 4.09
C LEU A 40 -17.22 -1.38 4.13
N SER A 41 -17.91 -2.25 3.39
CA SER A 41 -19.35 -2.39 3.57
C SER A 41 -19.65 -2.83 5.01
N GLU A 42 -20.65 -2.21 5.63
CA GLU A 42 -20.96 -2.45 7.04
C GLU A 42 -21.39 -3.90 7.28
N SER A 43 -22.14 -4.49 6.35
CA SER A 43 -22.57 -5.89 6.40
C SER A 43 -21.39 -6.87 6.31
N GLU A 44 -20.41 -6.61 5.44
CA GLU A 44 -19.17 -7.41 5.37
C GLU A 44 -18.36 -7.29 6.66
N HIS A 45 -18.23 -6.07 7.19
CA HIS A 45 -17.49 -5.83 8.42
C HIS A 45 -18.13 -6.57 9.59
N ARG A 46 -19.44 -6.42 9.77
CA ARG A 46 -20.22 -7.09 10.83
C ARG A 46 -20.12 -8.60 10.75
N ARG A 47 -20.33 -9.17 9.57
CA ARG A 47 -20.19 -10.61 9.34
C ARG A 47 -18.80 -11.11 9.72
N THR A 48 -17.74 -10.34 9.41
CA THR A 48 -16.37 -10.73 9.78
C THR A 48 -16.18 -10.72 11.30
N VAL A 49 -16.64 -9.68 11.98
CA VAL A 49 -16.51 -9.54 13.44
C VAL A 49 -17.28 -10.64 14.16
N HIS A 50 -18.52 -10.92 13.74
CA HIS A 50 -19.34 -11.99 14.35
C HIS A 50 -18.71 -13.36 14.15
N GLU A 51 -18.24 -13.67 12.93
CA GLU A 51 -17.64 -14.97 12.64
C GLU A 51 -16.33 -15.18 13.43
N LEU A 52 -15.50 -14.15 13.59
CA LEU A 52 -14.29 -14.24 14.41
C LEU A 52 -14.61 -14.37 15.90
N ALA A 53 -15.56 -13.60 16.42
CA ALA A 53 -15.99 -13.69 17.81
C ALA A 53 -16.55 -15.08 18.14
N ARG A 54 -17.38 -15.63 17.23
CA ARG A 54 -17.94 -16.98 17.36
C ARG A 54 -16.84 -18.04 17.39
N ARG A 55 -15.92 -18.02 16.41
CA ARG A 55 -14.79 -18.98 16.34
C ARG A 55 -13.91 -18.93 17.60
N LEU A 56 -13.61 -17.71 18.07
CA LEU A 56 -12.82 -17.52 19.29
C LEU A 56 -13.55 -18.07 20.52
N LEU A 57 -14.82 -17.69 20.73
CA LEU A 57 -15.60 -18.12 21.89
C LEU A 57 -15.80 -19.63 21.93
N THR A 58 -16.04 -20.27 20.78
CA THR A 58 -16.07 -21.74 20.69
C THR A 58 -14.71 -22.33 21.05
N GLY A 59 -13.62 -21.83 20.44
CA GLY A 59 -12.29 -22.37 20.69
C GLY A 59 -11.82 -22.26 22.15
N ILE A 60 -12.07 -21.12 22.81
CA ILE A 60 -11.69 -20.97 24.22
C ILE A 60 -12.52 -21.86 25.15
N ALA A 61 -13.79 -22.14 24.82
CA ALA A 61 -14.62 -23.09 25.57
C ALA A 61 -14.09 -24.52 25.44
N ASP A 62 -13.65 -24.90 24.23
CA ASP A 62 -13.03 -26.20 23.94
C ASP A 62 -11.59 -26.32 24.47
N ARG A 63 -10.98 -25.21 24.95
CA ARG A 63 -9.55 -25.07 25.25
C ARG A 63 -8.66 -25.40 24.06
N GLU A 64 -9.14 -25.10 22.87
CA GLU A 64 -8.40 -25.23 21.63
C GLU A 64 -7.86 -23.88 21.20
N GLY A 65 -6.61 -23.85 20.75
CA GLY A 65 -6.05 -22.68 20.08
C GLY A 65 -6.63 -22.49 18.67
N PRO A 66 -6.35 -21.35 18.02
CA PRO A 66 -6.79 -21.15 16.64
C PRO A 66 -6.12 -22.15 15.70
N VAL A 67 -6.93 -22.85 14.89
CA VAL A 67 -6.44 -23.74 13.83
C VAL A 67 -6.06 -22.97 12.57
N ALA A 68 -5.35 -23.62 11.65
CA ALA A 68 -4.88 -23.01 10.40
C ALA A 68 -5.99 -22.33 9.59
N GLU A 69 -7.21 -22.88 9.57
CA GLU A 69 -8.35 -22.28 8.87
C GLU A 69 -8.72 -20.91 9.46
N HIS A 70 -8.68 -20.76 10.79
CA HIS A 70 -8.96 -19.51 11.48
C HIS A 70 -7.92 -18.44 11.11
N LEU A 71 -6.65 -18.82 11.12
CA LEU A 71 -5.54 -17.94 10.75
C LEU A 71 -5.63 -17.51 9.27
N GLN A 72 -5.95 -18.43 8.36
CA GLN A 72 -6.13 -18.12 6.94
C GLN A 72 -7.35 -17.22 6.68
N TYR A 73 -8.44 -17.41 7.40
CA TYR A 73 -9.60 -16.53 7.31
C TYR A 73 -9.24 -15.10 7.76
N THR A 74 -8.59 -14.96 8.92
CA THR A 74 -8.10 -13.68 9.44
C THR A 74 -7.12 -13.01 8.49
N ARG A 75 -6.19 -13.78 7.92
CA ARG A 75 -5.25 -13.30 6.92
C ARG A 75 -5.98 -12.73 5.68
N ARG A 76 -6.92 -13.47 5.09
CA ARG A 76 -7.72 -12.99 3.94
C ARG A 76 -8.48 -11.70 4.27
N ALA A 77 -9.08 -11.64 5.46
CA ALA A 77 -9.75 -10.46 5.97
C ALA A 77 -8.79 -9.26 6.11
N ALA A 78 -7.55 -9.51 6.56
CA ALA A 78 -6.50 -8.52 6.70
C ALA A 78 -6.06 -7.94 5.34
N LEU A 79 -5.78 -8.81 4.37
CA LEU A 79 -5.40 -8.39 3.01
C LEU A 79 -6.48 -7.56 2.35
N ARG A 80 -7.74 -7.97 2.49
CA ARG A 80 -8.89 -7.21 1.97
C ARG A 80 -8.96 -5.80 2.55
N ARG A 81 -8.74 -5.65 3.85
CA ARG A 81 -8.73 -4.34 4.54
C ARG A 81 -7.55 -3.47 4.09
N MET A 82 -6.38 -4.07 3.90
CA MET A 82 -5.21 -3.37 3.37
C MET A 82 -5.45 -2.84 1.94
N GLN A 83 -6.08 -3.63 1.06
CA GLN A 83 -6.46 -3.20 -0.29
C GLN A 83 -7.44 -2.02 -0.28
N LEU A 84 -8.26 -1.90 0.78
CA LEU A 84 -9.17 -0.77 1.02
C LEU A 84 -8.48 0.38 1.77
N GLY A 85 -7.16 0.28 1.99
CA GLY A 85 -6.33 1.29 2.62
C GLY A 85 -6.53 1.45 4.13
N VAL A 86 -6.99 0.40 4.81
CA VAL A 86 -6.92 0.30 6.28
C VAL A 86 -5.47 0.03 6.66
N SER A 87 -4.93 0.85 7.57
CA SER A 87 -3.54 0.71 8.02
C SER A 87 -3.36 -0.53 8.92
N ALA A 88 -2.14 -1.05 9.00
CA ALA A 88 -1.80 -2.09 9.98
C ALA A 88 -2.13 -1.62 11.40
N TYR A 89 -1.83 -0.37 11.73
CA TYR A 89 -2.15 0.23 13.02
C TYR A 89 -3.65 0.20 13.35
N ASP A 90 -4.51 0.64 12.42
CA ASP A 90 -5.96 0.60 12.63
C ASP A 90 -6.47 -0.84 12.74
N MET A 91 -5.88 -1.78 12.00
CA MET A 91 -6.25 -3.18 12.14
C MET A 91 -5.90 -3.72 13.52
N MET A 92 -4.66 -3.51 13.99
CA MET A 92 -4.24 -3.90 15.34
C MET A 92 -5.15 -3.28 16.40
N ARG A 93 -5.50 -1.99 16.25
CA ARG A 93 -6.42 -1.31 17.15
C ARG A 93 -7.83 -1.91 17.13
N SER A 94 -8.32 -2.36 15.97
CA SER A 94 -9.62 -3.04 15.90
C SER A 94 -9.65 -4.38 16.64
N PHE A 95 -8.55 -5.14 16.64
CA PHE A 95 -8.43 -6.36 17.43
C PHE A 95 -8.50 -6.07 18.93
N HIS A 96 -7.85 -5.01 19.41
CA HIS A 96 -7.96 -4.58 20.80
C HIS A 96 -9.39 -4.16 21.19
N ILE A 97 -10.12 -3.49 20.29
CA ILE A 97 -11.52 -3.11 20.52
C ILE A 97 -12.39 -4.38 20.66
N VAL A 98 -12.20 -5.35 19.77
CA VAL A 98 -12.95 -6.62 19.80
C VAL A 98 -12.60 -7.46 21.02
N SER A 99 -11.31 -7.64 21.34
CA SER A 99 -10.88 -8.45 22.48
C SER A 99 -11.38 -7.88 23.80
N SER A 100 -11.27 -6.55 23.98
CA SER A 100 -11.80 -5.86 25.16
C SER A 100 -13.32 -5.94 25.21
N GLY A 101 -13.99 -5.85 24.06
CA GLY A 101 -15.44 -5.98 23.96
C GLY A 101 -15.95 -7.37 24.34
N ILE A 102 -15.28 -8.43 23.87
CA ILE A 102 -15.57 -9.82 24.21
C ILE A 102 -15.32 -10.07 25.70
N TRP A 103 -14.17 -9.62 26.23
CA TRP A 103 -13.85 -9.76 27.65
C TRP A 103 -14.87 -9.08 28.56
N ASN A 104 -15.32 -7.87 28.20
CA ASN A 104 -16.38 -7.20 28.94
C ASN A 104 -17.69 -7.97 28.85
N ALA A 105 -18.06 -8.48 27.67
CA ALA A 105 -19.28 -9.26 27.50
C ALA A 105 -19.26 -10.54 28.34
N LEU A 106 -18.11 -11.23 28.43
CA LEU A 106 -17.88 -12.37 29.32
C LEU A 106 -18.05 -11.98 30.79
N GLN A 107 -17.42 -10.89 31.24
CA GLN A 107 -17.53 -10.45 32.65
C GLN A 107 -18.95 -10.07 33.07
N THR A 108 -19.73 -9.47 32.16
CA THR A 108 -21.09 -9.00 32.47
C THR A 108 -22.17 -10.05 32.23
N ALA A 109 -21.80 -11.22 31.73
CA ALA A 109 -22.73 -12.30 31.45
C ALA A 109 -23.31 -12.84 32.78
N PRO A 110 -24.63 -13.06 32.89
CA PRO A 110 -25.24 -13.70 34.05
C PRO A 110 -24.66 -15.07 34.39
N GLU A 111 -24.14 -15.77 33.38
CA GLU A 111 -23.52 -17.08 33.48
C GLU A 111 -22.08 -17.02 34.04
N ALA A 112 -21.51 -15.81 34.20
CA ALA A 112 -20.14 -15.64 34.61
C ALA A 112 -19.94 -15.88 36.12
N ASN A 113 -18.80 -16.48 36.45
CA ASN A 113 -18.26 -16.47 37.80
C ASN A 113 -16.74 -16.27 37.74
N ASP A 114 -16.16 -15.78 38.84
CA ASP A 114 -14.74 -15.39 38.88
C ASP A 114 -13.80 -16.53 38.47
N ALA A 115 -14.12 -17.76 38.86
CA ALA A 115 -13.28 -18.91 38.54
C ALA A 115 -13.32 -19.24 37.04
N LEU A 116 -14.50 -19.19 36.40
CA LEU A 116 -14.66 -19.33 34.94
C LEU A 116 -13.90 -18.24 34.19
N LEU A 117 -14.04 -16.99 34.64
CA LEU A 117 -13.37 -15.87 34.00
C LEU A 117 -11.85 -15.99 34.08
N LEU A 118 -11.30 -16.38 35.24
CA LEU A 118 -9.88 -16.64 35.41
C LEU A 118 -9.38 -17.75 34.48
N ASP A 119 -10.14 -18.82 34.32
CA ASP A 119 -9.81 -19.95 33.44
C ASP A 119 -9.80 -19.57 31.94
N LEU A 120 -10.49 -18.51 31.54
CA LEU A 120 -10.58 -18.05 30.15
C LEU A 120 -9.53 -16.99 29.77
N VAL A 121 -8.79 -16.43 30.74
CA VAL A 121 -7.79 -15.37 30.48
C VAL A 121 -6.71 -15.84 29.51
N GLU A 122 -6.06 -16.96 29.82
CA GLU A 122 -4.94 -17.47 29.00
C GLU A 122 -5.40 -17.95 27.60
N PRO A 123 -6.51 -18.70 27.46
CA PRO A 123 -7.07 -18.99 26.15
C PRO A 123 -7.39 -17.75 25.31
N LEU A 124 -8.02 -16.73 25.91
CA LEU A 124 -8.36 -15.48 25.22
C LEU A 124 -7.10 -14.73 24.75
N ALA A 125 -6.08 -14.66 25.60
CA ALA A 125 -4.79 -14.06 25.26
C ALA A 125 -4.12 -14.80 24.10
N THR A 126 -4.05 -16.13 24.18
CA THR A 126 -3.46 -17.00 23.14
C THR A 126 -4.15 -16.80 21.79
N TRP A 127 -5.48 -16.76 21.77
CA TRP A 127 -6.25 -16.49 20.56
C TRP A 127 -5.98 -15.09 20.01
N THR A 128 -5.97 -14.08 20.87
CA THR A 128 -5.72 -12.69 20.47
C THR A 128 -4.33 -12.55 19.87
N GLU A 129 -3.30 -13.11 20.51
CA GLU A 129 -1.92 -13.10 20.03
C GLU A 129 -1.78 -13.78 18.67
N ALA A 130 -2.32 -14.99 18.51
CA ALA A 130 -2.21 -15.74 17.26
C ALA A 130 -2.94 -15.08 16.08
N LEU A 131 -4.14 -14.53 16.30
CA LEU A 131 -4.85 -13.79 15.25
C LEU A 131 -4.12 -12.50 14.88
N THR A 132 -3.55 -11.83 15.86
CA THR A 132 -2.76 -10.60 15.67
C THR A 132 -1.46 -10.88 14.92
N ALA A 133 -0.76 -11.96 15.25
CA ALA A 133 0.42 -12.42 14.52
C ALA A 133 0.08 -12.73 13.06
N ALA A 134 -1.01 -13.45 12.80
CA ALA A 134 -1.46 -13.75 11.42
C ALA A 134 -1.78 -12.49 10.60
N VAL A 135 -2.27 -11.43 11.26
CA VAL A 135 -2.44 -10.10 10.64
C VAL A 135 -1.09 -9.48 10.30
N VAL A 136 -0.18 -9.43 11.27
CA VAL A 136 1.16 -8.86 11.09
C VAL A 136 1.89 -9.58 9.97
N ASP A 137 1.87 -10.91 9.96
CA ASP A 137 2.44 -11.74 8.88
C ASP A 137 1.80 -11.41 7.53
N ALA A 138 0.49 -11.17 7.47
CA ALA A 138 -0.18 -10.76 6.24
C ALA A 138 0.36 -9.42 5.70
N PHE A 139 0.55 -8.44 6.59
CA PHE A 139 1.14 -7.15 6.22
C PHE A 139 2.62 -7.26 5.87
N ILE A 140 3.37 -8.09 6.60
CA ILE A 140 4.80 -8.29 6.37
C ILE A 140 5.02 -9.05 5.08
N GLU A 141 4.26 -10.10 4.76
CA GLU A 141 4.44 -10.91 3.55
C GLU A 141 4.00 -10.19 2.27
N GLU A 142 3.04 -9.27 2.36
CA GLU A 142 2.64 -8.45 1.22
C GLU A 142 3.59 -7.26 0.96
N GLN A 143 4.58 -7.02 1.85
CA GLN A 143 5.52 -5.89 1.75
C GLN A 143 6.96 -6.10 1.16
N PRO A 144 7.63 -7.27 0.99
CA PRO A 144 9.05 -7.28 0.63
C PRO A 144 9.45 -8.17 -0.57
N VAL A 145 8.87 -9.35 -0.82
CA VAL A 145 9.49 -10.29 -1.79
C VAL A 145 9.18 -9.90 -3.23
N ARG A 146 7.93 -9.45 -3.50
CA ARG A 146 7.55 -8.92 -4.81
C ARG A 146 8.05 -7.48 -5.01
N SER A 147 8.08 -6.69 -3.95
CA SER A 147 8.50 -5.28 -3.97
C SER A 147 10.03 -5.12 -4.08
N VAL A 148 10.85 -5.97 -3.47
CA VAL A 148 12.32 -5.90 -3.61
C VAL A 148 12.77 -6.32 -5.00
N HIS A 149 12.17 -7.37 -5.57
CA HIS A 149 12.49 -7.76 -6.94
C HIS A 149 12.02 -6.69 -7.93
N GLU A 150 10.79 -6.20 -7.83
CA GLU A 150 10.26 -5.13 -8.68
C GLU A 150 11.06 -3.83 -8.53
N MET A 151 11.44 -3.46 -7.30
CA MET A 151 12.33 -2.32 -7.01
C MET A 151 13.70 -2.49 -7.66
N LYS A 152 14.32 -3.67 -7.53
CA LYS A 152 15.62 -3.97 -8.12
C LYS A 152 15.54 -3.90 -9.64
N THR A 153 14.54 -4.54 -10.23
CA THR A 153 14.26 -4.50 -11.68
C THR A 153 14.03 -3.08 -12.17
N ARG A 154 13.27 -2.25 -11.43
CA ARG A 154 13.06 -0.84 -11.75
C ARG A 154 14.33 -0.01 -11.65
N ARG A 155 15.13 -0.18 -10.59
CA ARG A 155 16.42 0.50 -10.43
C ARG A 155 17.38 0.14 -11.56
N GLU A 156 17.47 -1.15 -11.92
CA GLU A 156 18.28 -1.62 -13.05
C GLU A 156 17.78 -1.01 -14.37
N PHE A 157 16.47 -0.99 -14.60
CA PHE A 157 15.88 -0.37 -15.78
C PHE A 157 16.26 1.10 -15.93
N PHE A 158 16.10 1.91 -14.88
CA PHE A 158 16.45 3.33 -14.94
C PHE A 158 17.96 3.57 -15.02
N ALA A 159 18.79 2.72 -14.40
CA ALA A 159 20.24 2.83 -14.51
C ALA A 159 20.77 2.53 -15.92
N GLU A 160 20.10 1.64 -16.65
CA GLU A 160 20.49 1.24 -18.02
C GLU A 160 19.83 2.09 -19.11
N LEU A 161 18.88 2.94 -18.72
CA LEU A 161 18.12 3.77 -19.65
C LEU A 161 19.03 4.73 -20.42
N GLY A 162 19.12 4.52 -21.74
CA GLY A 162 19.92 5.35 -22.65
C GLY A 162 21.26 4.75 -23.06
N ASP A 163 21.67 3.63 -22.45
CA ASP A 163 22.83 2.87 -22.88
C ASP A 163 22.47 2.00 -24.11
N ARG A 164 22.91 2.44 -25.29
CA ARG A 164 22.67 1.70 -26.55
C ARG A 164 23.30 0.30 -26.54
N SER A 165 24.38 0.09 -25.79
CA SER A 165 25.02 -1.22 -25.69
C SER A 165 24.19 -2.23 -24.91
N ARG A 166 23.19 -1.77 -24.13
CA ARG A 166 22.29 -2.59 -23.32
C ARG A 166 20.85 -2.59 -23.82
N ALA A 167 20.59 -2.11 -25.04
CA ALA A 167 19.24 -1.88 -25.54
C ALA A 167 18.31 -3.11 -25.46
N GLU A 168 18.83 -4.31 -25.76
CA GLU A 168 18.05 -5.56 -25.66
C GLU A 168 17.68 -5.91 -24.21
N ARG A 169 18.63 -5.79 -23.28
CA ARG A 169 18.39 -6.00 -21.85
C ARG A 169 17.43 -4.97 -21.28
N THR A 170 17.57 -3.70 -21.66
CA THR A 170 16.62 -2.65 -21.26
C THR A 170 15.20 -2.95 -21.78
N ALA A 171 15.06 -3.48 -22.99
CA ALA A 171 13.77 -3.89 -23.53
C ALA A 171 13.17 -5.09 -22.77
N GLU A 172 13.98 -6.08 -22.39
CA GLU A 172 13.54 -7.22 -21.57
C GLU A 172 13.07 -6.77 -20.18
N THR A 173 13.84 -5.90 -19.52
CA THR A 173 13.47 -5.31 -18.23
C THR A 173 12.20 -4.46 -18.35
N ALA A 174 12.04 -3.70 -19.44
CA ALA A 174 10.83 -2.91 -19.70
C ALA A 174 9.58 -3.80 -19.77
N ARG A 175 9.64 -4.94 -20.49
CA ARG A 175 8.53 -5.91 -20.55
C ARG A 175 8.21 -6.50 -19.17
N THR A 176 9.24 -6.76 -18.37
CA THR A 176 9.07 -7.24 -16.98
C THR A 176 8.34 -6.21 -16.11
N LEU A 177 8.52 -4.91 -16.41
CA LEU A 177 7.83 -3.79 -15.78
C LEU A 177 6.48 -3.45 -16.46
N ALA A 178 5.97 -4.36 -17.29
CA ALA A 178 4.71 -4.30 -18.02
C ALA A 178 4.63 -3.28 -19.16
N PHE A 179 5.75 -2.66 -19.57
CA PHE A 179 5.74 -1.79 -20.74
C PHE A 179 5.67 -2.58 -22.05
N ASP A 180 4.92 -2.05 -23.02
CA ASP A 180 5.05 -2.35 -24.44
C ASP A 180 6.25 -1.58 -25.01
N VAL A 181 7.29 -2.32 -25.41
CA VAL A 181 8.54 -1.78 -25.92
C VAL A 181 8.39 -1.03 -27.24
N ASP A 182 7.34 -1.32 -28.03
CA ASP A 182 7.07 -0.66 -29.31
C ASP A 182 6.06 0.49 -29.18
N GLY A 183 5.38 0.56 -28.03
CA GLY A 183 4.39 1.56 -27.69
C GLY A 183 4.96 2.95 -27.44
N GLU A 184 4.07 3.91 -27.19
CA GLU A 184 4.42 5.29 -26.92
C GLU A 184 4.71 5.53 -25.43
N PHE A 185 5.87 6.11 -25.18
CA PHE A 185 6.35 6.48 -23.85
C PHE A 185 6.33 7.98 -23.71
N GLN A 186 5.82 8.44 -22.58
CA GLN A 186 5.95 9.82 -22.13
C GLN A 186 6.72 9.85 -20.80
N ALA A 187 7.39 10.96 -20.53
CA ALA A 187 8.13 11.12 -19.30
C ALA A 187 7.73 12.39 -18.56
N LEU A 188 7.65 12.28 -17.24
CA LEU A 188 7.59 13.39 -16.30
C LEU A 188 8.94 13.44 -15.57
N CYS A 189 9.57 14.61 -15.50
CA CYS A 189 10.84 14.79 -14.80
C CYS A 189 10.76 15.90 -13.75
N SER A 190 11.50 15.75 -12.66
CA SER A 190 11.62 16.77 -11.61
C SER A 190 13.03 16.70 -10.99
N PRO A 191 13.56 17.80 -10.42
CA PRO A 191 14.86 17.76 -9.74
C PRO A 191 14.90 16.71 -8.62
N ARG A 192 15.97 15.91 -8.56
CA ARG A 192 16.13 14.89 -7.51
C ARG A 192 16.21 15.50 -6.10
N SER A 193 16.59 16.77 -5.97
CA SER A 193 16.62 17.50 -4.70
C SER A 193 15.24 17.61 -4.03
N VAL A 194 14.16 17.56 -4.81
CA VAL A 194 12.78 17.59 -4.31
C VAL A 194 12.25 16.20 -3.98
N TRP A 195 12.94 15.15 -4.43
CA TRP A 195 12.43 13.77 -4.41
C TRP A 195 13.38 12.80 -3.71
N PRO A 196 13.43 12.78 -2.37
CA PRO A 196 14.06 11.70 -1.60
C PRO A 196 13.53 10.32 -1.99
N ASP A 197 14.34 9.26 -1.81
CA ASP A 197 13.98 7.89 -2.21
C ASP A 197 12.63 7.44 -1.63
N THR A 198 12.32 7.85 -0.40
CA THR A 198 11.03 7.56 0.26
C THR A 198 9.84 8.16 -0.49
N GLU A 199 9.99 9.34 -1.07
CA GLU A 199 8.96 10.03 -1.84
C GLU A 199 8.85 9.48 -3.27
N VAL A 200 9.96 9.07 -3.88
CA VAL A 200 9.94 8.32 -5.15
C VAL A 200 9.12 7.04 -5.01
N GLU A 201 9.30 6.30 -3.92
CA GLU A 201 8.53 5.10 -3.63
C GLU A 201 7.07 5.39 -3.25
N MET A 202 6.80 6.54 -2.63
CA MET A 202 5.44 7.00 -2.41
C MET A 202 4.75 7.31 -3.74
N LEU A 203 5.41 8.01 -4.66
CA LEU A 203 4.89 8.32 -5.99
C LEU A 203 4.65 7.05 -6.80
N GLN A 204 5.58 6.10 -6.78
CA GLN A 204 5.38 4.81 -7.43
C GLN A 204 4.13 4.10 -6.90
N ARG A 205 3.91 4.09 -5.58
CA ARG A 205 2.74 3.44 -4.98
C ARG A 205 1.44 4.13 -5.37
N THR A 206 1.40 5.46 -5.32
CA THR A 206 0.22 6.24 -5.69
C THR A 206 -0.18 6.04 -7.16
N THR A 207 0.81 5.96 -8.05
CA THR A 207 0.58 5.84 -9.50
C THR A 207 0.15 4.44 -9.95
N ARG A 208 0.31 3.40 -9.13
CA ARG A 208 -0.18 2.03 -9.42
C ARG A 208 -1.69 1.94 -9.62
N HIS A 209 -2.44 2.90 -9.10
CA HIS A 209 -3.90 2.93 -9.24
C HIS A 209 -4.37 3.64 -10.52
N LEU A 210 -3.44 4.25 -11.28
CA LEU A 210 -3.76 4.92 -12.54
C LEU A 210 -3.91 3.89 -13.66
N PRO A 211 -4.81 4.14 -14.64
CA PRO A 211 -4.87 3.33 -15.84
C PRO A 211 -3.58 3.48 -16.64
N GLY A 212 -3.05 2.37 -17.17
CA GLY A 212 -1.79 2.30 -17.91
C GLY A 212 -0.60 1.85 -17.05
N VAL A 213 0.61 2.09 -17.55
CA VAL A 213 1.86 1.67 -16.90
C VAL A 213 2.66 2.90 -16.51
N VAL A 214 2.95 3.02 -15.21
CA VAL A 214 3.77 4.10 -14.65
C VAL A 214 4.89 3.52 -13.81
N GLN A 215 6.13 3.82 -14.19
CA GLN A 215 7.32 3.46 -13.42
C GLN A 215 8.07 4.72 -13.02
N CYS A 216 8.36 4.85 -11.73
CA CYS A 216 9.03 6.00 -11.15
C CYS A 216 10.43 5.59 -10.67
N GLY A 217 11.44 6.38 -11.00
CA GLY A 217 12.81 6.13 -10.60
C GLY A 217 13.68 7.36 -10.68
N VAL A 218 14.96 7.17 -10.38
CA VAL A 218 15.96 8.22 -10.44
C VAL A 218 16.91 7.90 -11.58
N TRP A 219 17.20 8.91 -12.38
CA TRP A 219 18.17 8.82 -13.46
C TRP A 219 19.12 10.02 -13.38
N GLY A 220 20.36 9.79 -12.97
CA GLY A 220 21.30 10.86 -12.65
C GLY A 220 20.78 11.73 -11.50
N ASN A 221 20.62 13.03 -11.75
CA ASN A 221 20.14 14.01 -10.76
C ASN A 221 18.66 14.42 -10.96
N VAL A 222 17.87 13.59 -11.63
CA VAL A 222 16.44 13.84 -11.84
C VAL A 222 15.60 12.63 -11.43
N LEU A 223 14.44 12.91 -10.85
CA LEU A 223 13.33 11.98 -10.85
C LEU A 223 12.84 11.83 -12.30
N VAL A 224 12.50 10.59 -12.67
CA VAL A 224 11.80 10.26 -13.90
C VAL A 224 10.59 9.38 -13.57
N ALA A 225 9.40 9.78 -14.00
CA ALA A 225 8.26 8.88 -14.14
C ALA A 225 8.03 8.61 -15.63
N LEU A 226 8.22 7.36 -16.04
CA LEU A 226 7.91 6.87 -17.38
C LEU A 226 6.48 6.37 -17.41
N VAL A 227 5.75 6.80 -18.44
CA VAL A 227 4.29 6.69 -18.55
C VAL A 227 3.95 6.10 -19.91
N GLN A 228 3.08 5.10 -19.94
CA GLN A 228 2.52 4.50 -21.15
C GLN A 228 1.04 4.20 -20.92
N ASP A 229 0.20 4.47 -21.93
CA ASP A 229 -1.27 4.30 -21.88
C ASP A 229 -1.94 4.96 -20.67
N CYS A 230 -1.31 6.03 -20.17
CA CYS A 230 -1.72 6.76 -18.99
C CYS A 230 -1.60 8.26 -19.28
N ASP A 231 -2.59 9.03 -18.84
CA ASP A 231 -2.56 10.48 -18.94
C ASP A 231 -1.54 11.06 -17.95
N VAL A 232 -0.47 11.66 -18.48
CA VAL A 232 0.62 12.25 -17.71
C VAL A 232 0.15 13.32 -16.74
N GLU A 233 -0.99 13.98 -16.98
CA GLU A 233 -1.57 14.96 -16.06
C GLU A 233 -2.03 14.31 -14.74
N ASN A 234 -2.48 13.05 -14.77
CA ASN A 234 -2.83 12.31 -13.56
C ASN A 234 -1.57 11.95 -12.74
N VAL A 235 -0.46 11.65 -13.43
CA VAL A 235 0.84 11.41 -12.81
C VAL A 235 1.39 12.70 -12.21
N LEU A 236 1.30 13.82 -12.93
CA LEU A 236 1.69 15.15 -12.44
C LEU A 236 0.90 15.56 -11.21
N ARG A 237 -0.42 15.37 -11.21
CA ARG A 237 -1.28 15.66 -10.05
C ARG A 237 -0.89 14.83 -8.83
N SER A 238 -0.56 13.55 -9.04
CA SER A 238 -0.08 12.66 -7.99
C SER A 238 1.28 13.11 -7.45
N ALA A 239 2.16 13.59 -8.33
CA ALA A 239 3.47 14.11 -7.97
C ALA A 239 3.37 15.41 -7.16
N GLN A 240 2.55 16.36 -7.60
CA GLN A 240 2.29 17.63 -6.91
C GLN A 240 1.65 17.45 -5.53
N ALA A 241 0.79 16.43 -5.36
CA ALA A 241 0.20 16.10 -4.07
C ALA A 241 1.25 15.65 -3.03
N ILE A 242 2.39 15.11 -3.47
CA ILE A 242 3.48 14.64 -2.61
C ILE A 242 4.52 15.75 -2.40
N SER A 243 5.01 16.36 -3.47
CA SER A 243 6.09 17.35 -3.42
C SER A 243 5.64 18.76 -2.99
N GLY A 244 4.32 19.01 -2.95
CA GLY A 244 3.76 20.35 -2.84
C GLY A 244 3.79 21.15 -4.15
N ALA A 245 3.08 22.28 -4.15
CA ALA A 245 2.80 23.10 -5.34
C ALA A 245 4.01 23.87 -5.90
N SER A 246 5.13 23.93 -5.17
CA SER A 246 6.35 24.66 -5.57
C SER A 246 7.35 23.81 -6.35
N ALA A 247 7.10 22.51 -6.53
CA ALA A 247 8.01 21.64 -7.26
C ALA A 247 7.92 21.87 -8.77
N GLU A 248 9.08 21.96 -9.42
CA GLU A 248 9.17 22.12 -10.86
C GLU A 248 9.10 20.76 -11.57
N TYR A 249 8.35 20.72 -12.67
CA TYR A 249 8.17 19.53 -13.49
C TYR A 249 8.39 19.85 -14.97
N GLY A 250 9.13 18.98 -15.65
CA GLY A 250 9.14 18.88 -17.10
C GLY A 250 8.24 17.74 -17.55
N VAL A 251 7.52 17.93 -18.65
CA VAL A 251 6.80 16.86 -19.36
C VAL A 251 7.42 16.68 -20.74
N GLY A 252 7.88 15.47 -21.03
CA GLY A 252 8.42 15.06 -22.32
C GLY A 252 7.32 14.81 -23.35
N LEU A 253 7.70 14.79 -24.63
CA LEU A 253 6.79 14.38 -25.70
C LEU A 253 6.66 12.85 -25.76
N ALA A 254 5.50 12.37 -26.20
CA ALA A 254 5.29 10.95 -26.47
C ALA A 254 6.23 10.46 -27.59
N ARG A 255 6.92 9.35 -27.36
CA ARG A 255 7.87 8.74 -28.30
C ARG A 255 7.75 7.23 -28.32
N ARG A 256 7.86 6.63 -29.50
CA ARG A 256 7.92 5.17 -29.61
C ARG A 256 9.28 4.63 -29.20
N GLY A 257 9.25 3.63 -28.33
CA GLY A 257 10.43 2.90 -27.87
C GLY A 257 11.18 3.55 -26.69
N PRO A 258 11.60 2.75 -25.69
CA PRO A 258 12.22 3.25 -24.46
C PRO A 258 13.56 3.96 -24.72
N SER A 259 14.34 3.49 -25.71
CA SER A 259 15.65 4.07 -26.06
C SER A 259 15.53 5.48 -26.64
N ARG A 260 14.45 5.79 -27.38
CA ARG A 260 14.22 7.12 -27.96
C ARG A 260 13.68 8.12 -26.93
N CYS A 261 13.04 7.61 -25.88
CA CYS A 261 12.57 8.39 -24.74
C CYS A 261 13.74 9.08 -24.00
N THR A 262 14.94 8.50 -24.00
CA THR A 262 16.14 9.06 -23.34
C THR A 262 16.53 10.45 -23.83
N SER A 263 16.42 10.72 -25.13
CA SER A 263 16.71 12.04 -25.71
C SER A 263 15.71 13.13 -25.27
N GLU A 264 14.46 12.74 -24.99
CA GLU A 264 13.45 13.62 -24.40
C GLU A 264 13.62 13.71 -22.88
N LEU A 265 14.07 12.64 -22.19
CA LEU A 265 14.45 12.68 -20.78
C LEU A 265 15.57 13.69 -20.52
N TYR A 266 16.57 13.77 -21.40
CA TYR A 266 17.58 14.84 -21.35
C TYR A 266 16.95 16.23 -21.51
N ARG A 267 16.05 16.44 -22.49
CA ARG A 267 15.37 17.73 -22.70
C ARG A 267 14.36 18.10 -21.62
N CYS A 268 13.76 17.10 -20.98
CA CYS A 268 12.77 17.22 -19.92
C CYS A 268 13.46 17.47 -18.57
N GLY A 269 14.51 16.70 -18.27
CA GLY A 269 15.38 16.89 -17.12
C GLY A 269 16.16 18.20 -17.18
N ALA A 270 16.67 18.60 -18.35
CA ALA A 270 17.29 19.92 -18.53
C ALA A 270 16.29 21.06 -18.26
N ARG A 271 15.03 20.95 -18.71
CA ARG A 271 14.00 21.95 -18.43
C ARG A 271 13.59 21.99 -16.96
N ALA A 272 13.51 20.84 -16.31
CA ALA A 272 13.20 20.73 -14.88
C ALA A 272 14.35 21.21 -13.97
N THR A 273 15.60 21.17 -14.44
CA THR A 273 16.79 21.55 -13.64
C THR A 273 17.34 22.94 -13.96
N HIS A 274 17.17 23.45 -15.19
CA HIS A 274 17.77 24.72 -15.63
C HIS A 274 16.79 25.88 -15.77
N GLY A 275 15.48 25.69 -15.53
CA GLY A 275 14.49 26.77 -15.63
C GLY A 275 14.60 27.60 -16.93
N ALA A 276 15.00 27.00 -18.06
CA ALA A 276 15.46 27.72 -19.24
C ALA A 276 14.40 27.81 -20.35
N SER A 277 14.14 29.07 -20.72
CA SER A 277 13.36 29.59 -21.84
C SER A 277 13.60 28.84 -23.16
N ALA A 278 12.52 28.41 -23.82
CA ALA A 278 12.52 28.11 -25.25
C ALA A 278 11.31 28.81 -25.87
N GLU A 279 11.60 29.71 -26.82
CA GLU A 279 10.64 30.43 -27.62
C GLU A 279 9.69 29.49 -28.36
N ALA A 280 8.45 29.96 -28.49
CA ALA A 280 7.38 29.28 -29.17
C ALA A 280 7.72 29.10 -30.65
N THR A 281 7.77 27.84 -31.10
CA THR A 281 7.44 27.51 -32.48
C THR A 281 6.50 26.31 -32.49
N GLY A 282 5.21 26.60 -32.61
CA GLY A 282 4.15 25.71 -33.09
C GLY A 282 3.76 24.53 -32.19
N GLY A 283 2.72 24.71 -31.38
CA GLY A 283 1.98 23.63 -30.70
C GLY A 283 1.90 23.85 -29.19
N ALA A 284 0.69 24.15 -28.70
CA ALA A 284 0.39 24.65 -27.36
C ALA A 284 1.19 24.02 -26.20
N VAL A 285 2.08 24.82 -25.59
CA VAL A 285 2.82 24.50 -24.36
C VAL A 285 2.27 25.39 -23.24
N ARG A 286 1.71 24.80 -22.18
CA ARG A 286 1.31 25.54 -20.97
C ARG A 286 2.48 25.60 -19.98
N ARG A 287 2.90 26.83 -19.64
CA ARG A 287 3.96 27.17 -18.67
C ARG A 287 3.50 26.94 -17.22
N LEU A 288 4.44 26.58 -16.34
CA LEU A 288 4.42 27.07 -14.95
C LEU A 288 5.85 27.39 -14.45
N VAL A 289 5.96 28.60 -13.89
CA VAL A 289 6.99 29.38 -13.14
C VAL A 289 8.43 28.83 -12.97
N ALA A 290 9.41 29.73 -13.15
CA ALA A 290 10.86 29.50 -13.15
C ALA A 290 11.59 30.15 -11.96
N ARG A 291 12.61 29.48 -11.39
CA ARG A 291 13.79 30.13 -10.77
C ARG A 291 15.08 29.30 -10.92
N SER A 292 16.15 29.95 -11.40
CA SER A 292 17.43 29.39 -11.84
C SER A 292 18.31 28.79 -10.74
N ILE A 293 18.80 27.55 -10.90
CA ILE A 293 19.97 26.98 -10.23
C ILE A 293 20.76 26.12 -11.25
N ALA A 294 22.09 26.21 -11.23
CA ALA A 294 22.98 25.53 -12.18
C ALA A 294 23.53 24.18 -11.65
N VAL A 295 23.95 23.32 -12.60
CA VAL A 295 25.07 22.34 -12.57
C VAL A 295 24.71 20.85 -12.80
N GLY A 296 25.47 20.19 -13.69
CA GLY A 296 26.01 18.83 -13.48
C GLY A 296 25.45 17.68 -14.32
N PHE A 297 25.87 17.54 -15.59
CA PHE A 297 25.61 16.33 -16.40
C PHE A 297 26.86 15.44 -16.50
N PRO A 298 26.72 14.10 -16.47
CA PRO A 298 27.82 13.17 -16.73
C PRO A 298 28.32 13.27 -18.18
N GLU A 299 29.65 13.25 -18.35
CA GLU A 299 30.37 13.55 -19.58
C GLU A 299 30.08 12.57 -20.75
N SER A 300 29.63 11.36 -20.44
CA SER A 300 29.32 10.31 -21.42
C SER A 300 28.14 10.67 -22.34
N ALA A 301 27.28 11.61 -21.97
CA ALA A 301 26.10 12.01 -22.74
C ALA A 301 26.31 13.18 -23.71
N ARG A 302 27.44 13.91 -23.63
CA ARG A 302 27.68 15.09 -24.48
C ARG A 302 28.07 14.76 -25.93
N ARG A 303 28.44 13.51 -26.23
CA ARG A 303 28.90 13.10 -27.57
C ARG A 303 27.79 12.62 -28.53
N ALA A 304 26.52 12.77 -28.15
CA ALA A 304 25.39 12.28 -28.95
C ALA A 304 24.42 13.39 -29.43
N LEU A 305 24.91 14.64 -29.50
CA LEU A 305 24.29 15.73 -30.26
C LEU A 305 25.05 15.93 -31.58
#